data_AF-A0ABD5UP17-F1
#
_entry.id   AF-A0ABD5UP17-F1
#
_cell.length_a   1.000
_cell.length_b   1.000
_cell.length_c   1.000
_cell.angle_alpha   90.00
_cell.angle_beta   90.00
_cell.angle_gamma   90.00
#
_symmetry.space_group_name_H-M   'P 1'
#
loop_
_entity.id
_entity.type
_entity.pdbx_description
1 polymer ?
#
loop_
_entity_poly.entity_id
_entity_poly.type
_entity_poly.pdbx_seq_one_letter_code
_entity_poly.pdbx_strand_id
1 'polypeptide(L)'
;MGFDTESDMGDVARDTLKEVFNEPNAKMFEEFTYGSGRADYVLARVSDTYLSRRIDELGINTAIDRDRILQAFLLLHNRETISKDYYYEMGALDRQSKTEALNWLTKHGFVNEIDESHIRTTPHLRRHVTTAYSIELKLSKWKKALRQAFRGKGFSEYQCVVMDAEYVDRALENRQRFEEHGIGLMSLTEDGEYEIHLPPERNNPYSLINRWRLNERTIMDELKLQSSTYVGAAGD
;
A
#
# COMPACT_ATOMS: atom_id res chain seq x y z
N MET A 1 -28.53 17.23 -2.94
CA MET A 1 -28.14 17.36 -1.53
C MET A 1 -26.81 16.63 -1.45
N GLY A 2 -25.79 17.27 -0.92
CA GLY A 2 -24.47 16.68 -0.72
C GLY A 2 -24.44 15.89 0.58
N PHE A 3 -23.36 15.15 0.77
CA PHE A 3 -23.17 14.31 1.94
C PHE A 3 -23.07 15.16 3.22
N ASP A 4 -23.74 14.71 4.28
CA ASP A 4 -23.66 15.35 5.59
C ASP A 4 -22.26 15.21 6.23
N THR A 5 -21.61 14.06 6.04
CA THR A 5 -20.27 13.79 6.60
C THR A 5 -19.32 13.07 5.62
N GLU A 6 -18.01 13.19 5.89
CA GLU A 6 -16.99 12.40 5.16
C GLU A 6 -17.14 10.89 5.42
N SER A 7 -17.78 10.49 6.52
CA SER A 7 -18.06 9.09 6.82
C SER A 7 -19.13 8.53 5.89
N ASP A 8 -20.22 9.27 5.70
CA ASP A 8 -21.33 8.88 4.81
C ASP A 8 -20.84 8.77 3.36
N MET A 9 -20.03 9.74 2.93
CA MET A 9 -19.35 9.68 1.64
C MET A 9 -18.41 8.47 1.55
N GLY A 10 -17.73 8.14 2.65
CA GLY A 10 -16.84 6.99 2.75
C GLY A 10 -17.56 5.67 2.46
N ASP A 11 -18.75 5.47 3.00
CA ASP A 11 -19.52 4.25 2.83
C ASP A 11 -20.01 4.08 1.39
N VAL A 12 -20.54 5.15 0.77
CA VAL A 12 -20.94 5.12 -0.65
C VAL A 12 -19.73 4.93 -1.57
N ALA A 13 -18.65 5.67 -1.31
CA ALA A 13 -17.42 5.57 -2.10
C ALA A 13 -16.84 4.16 -2.09
N ARG A 14 -16.92 3.45 -0.97
CA ARG A 14 -16.42 2.07 -0.85
C ARG A 14 -16.97 1.17 -1.96
N ASP A 15 -18.27 1.21 -2.18
CA ASP A 15 -18.93 0.32 -3.12
C ASP A 15 -18.77 0.81 -4.56
N THR A 16 -18.89 2.12 -4.79
CA THR A 16 -18.59 2.71 -6.11
C THR A 16 -17.15 2.42 -6.55
N LEU A 17 -16.17 2.52 -5.65
CA LEU A 17 -14.76 2.27 -5.98
C LEU A 17 -14.50 0.80 -6.33
N LYS A 18 -15.19 -0.15 -5.68
CA LYS A 18 -15.09 -1.56 -6.09
C LYS A 18 -15.63 -1.78 -7.50
N GLU A 19 -16.69 -1.07 -7.88
CA GLU A 19 -17.26 -1.14 -9.23
C GLU A 19 -16.34 -0.47 -10.27
N VAL A 20 -15.89 0.77 -9.99
CA VAL A 20 -15.01 1.55 -10.89
C VAL A 20 -13.71 0.81 -11.17
N PHE A 21 -13.13 0.22 -10.14
CA PHE A 21 -11.84 -0.47 -10.20
C PHE A 21 -11.99 -2.00 -10.21
N ASN A 22 -13.15 -2.51 -10.64
CA ASN A 22 -13.54 -3.94 -10.59
C ASN A 22 -12.52 -4.86 -11.29
N GLU A 23 -11.46 -5.18 -10.57
CA GLU A 23 -10.42 -6.12 -10.97
C GLU A 23 -10.46 -7.32 -10.03
N PRO A 24 -10.49 -8.57 -10.54
CA PRO A 24 -10.65 -9.78 -9.73
C PRO A 24 -9.66 -9.92 -8.56
N ASN A 25 -8.47 -9.33 -8.70
CA ASN A 25 -7.37 -9.46 -7.73
C ASN A 25 -7.02 -8.12 -7.06
N ALA A 26 -7.91 -7.13 -7.12
CA ALA A 26 -7.74 -5.89 -6.38
C ALA A 26 -8.17 -6.09 -4.92
N LYS A 27 -7.29 -5.74 -3.99
CA LYS A 27 -7.60 -5.64 -2.57
C LYS A 27 -7.79 -4.18 -2.20
N MET A 28 -8.87 -3.87 -1.49
CA MET A 28 -9.11 -2.54 -0.99
C MET A 28 -8.76 -2.45 0.51
N PHE A 29 -8.06 -1.38 0.87
CA PHE A 29 -7.70 -1.06 2.25
C PHE A 29 -8.25 0.30 2.61
N GLU A 30 -8.90 0.38 3.76
CA GLU A 30 -9.29 1.65 4.38
C GLU A 30 -8.18 2.19 5.26
N GLU A 31 -8.09 3.51 5.32
CA GLU A 31 -7.22 4.23 6.26
C GLU A 31 -5.75 3.76 6.22
N PHE A 32 -5.23 3.48 5.02
CA PHE A 32 -3.87 2.98 4.86
C PHE A 32 -2.85 4.03 5.33
N THR A 33 -2.16 3.71 6.43
CA THR A 33 -1.19 4.60 7.06
C THR A 33 0.22 4.36 6.54
N TYR A 34 0.87 5.43 6.11
CA TYR A 34 2.24 5.48 5.65
C TYR A 34 3.03 6.54 6.43
N GLY A 35 4.36 6.52 6.38
CA GLY A 35 5.20 7.27 7.33
C GLY A 35 4.88 8.77 7.52
N SER A 36 4.28 9.44 6.53
CA SER A 36 3.97 10.88 6.55
C SER A 36 2.48 11.20 6.40
N GLY A 37 1.59 10.21 6.43
CA GLY A 37 0.18 10.43 6.18
C GLY A 37 -0.67 9.17 6.16
N ARG A 38 -1.90 9.34 5.72
CA ARG A 38 -2.90 8.29 5.62
C ARG A 38 -3.76 8.57 4.39
N ALA A 39 -4.02 7.54 3.62
CA ALA A 39 -4.97 7.57 2.51
C ALA A 39 -6.30 6.99 3.00
N ASP A 40 -7.42 7.54 2.53
CA ASP A 40 -8.75 7.08 2.93
C ASP A 40 -9.01 5.69 2.36
N TYR A 41 -8.71 5.50 1.08
CA TYR A 41 -8.76 4.20 0.41
C TYR A 41 -7.49 3.91 -0.39
N VAL A 42 -7.07 2.65 -0.41
CA VAL A 42 -6.03 2.13 -1.30
C VAL A 42 -6.53 0.88 -1.98
N LEU A 43 -6.55 0.85 -3.31
CA LEU A 43 -6.74 -0.38 -4.08
C LEU A 43 -5.38 -0.89 -4.52
N ALA A 44 -5.04 -2.12 -4.16
CA ALA A 44 -3.80 -2.77 -4.55
C ALA A 44 -4.10 -4.00 -5.41
N ARG A 45 -3.61 -3.99 -6.65
CA ARG A 45 -3.63 -5.15 -7.52
C ARG A 45 -2.56 -6.14 -7.08
N VAL A 46 -3.01 -7.34 -6.73
CA VAL A 46 -2.15 -8.45 -6.32
C VAL A 46 -1.95 -9.41 -7.49
N SER A 47 -0.70 -9.80 -7.73
CA SER A 47 -0.36 -10.88 -8.66
C SER A 47 -0.36 -12.21 -7.92
N ASP A 48 -1.34 -13.06 -8.24
CA ASP A 48 -1.45 -14.41 -7.66
C ASP A 48 -0.16 -15.20 -7.91
N THR A 49 0.42 -15.12 -9.12
CA THR A 49 1.70 -15.78 -9.42
C THR A 49 2.82 -15.36 -8.47
N TYR A 50 2.92 -14.07 -8.11
CA TYR A 50 3.99 -13.60 -7.22
C TYR A 50 3.70 -13.88 -5.76
N LEU A 51 2.42 -13.84 -5.37
CA LEU A 51 1.99 -14.18 -4.03
C LEU A 51 2.16 -15.69 -3.76
N SER A 52 1.66 -16.55 -4.65
CA SER A 52 1.86 -18.01 -4.61
C SER A 52 3.33 -18.38 -4.63
N ARG A 53 4.17 -17.73 -5.45
CA ARG A 53 5.62 -17.96 -5.37
C ARG A 53 6.16 -17.69 -3.97
N ARG A 54 5.78 -16.55 -3.38
CA ARG A 54 6.25 -16.19 -2.04
C ARG A 54 5.79 -17.22 -0.99
N ILE A 55 4.53 -17.63 -1.03
CA ILE A 55 3.94 -18.50 -0.02
C ILE A 55 4.32 -19.97 -0.26
N ASP A 56 4.06 -20.48 -1.45
CA ASP A 56 4.11 -21.90 -1.78
C ASP A 56 5.52 -22.34 -2.20
N GLU A 57 6.21 -21.55 -3.03
CA GLU A 57 7.55 -21.91 -3.52
C GLU A 57 8.65 -21.53 -2.51
N LEU A 58 8.56 -20.34 -1.90
CA LEU A 58 9.58 -19.82 -0.98
C LEU A 58 9.27 -20.09 0.50
N GLY A 59 8.04 -20.50 0.85
CA GLY A 59 7.64 -20.74 2.24
C GLY A 59 7.51 -19.48 3.10
N ILE A 60 7.44 -18.28 2.51
CA ILE A 60 7.42 -16.99 3.22
C ILE A 60 5.98 -16.51 3.38
N ASN A 61 5.23 -17.18 4.26
CA ASN A 61 3.83 -16.87 4.57
C ASN A 61 3.65 -15.81 5.69
N THR A 62 4.74 -15.29 6.26
CA THR A 62 4.72 -14.27 7.31
C THR A 62 4.88 -12.89 6.69
N ALA A 63 4.16 -11.89 7.20
CA ALA A 63 4.30 -10.49 6.80
C ALA A 63 5.34 -9.75 7.67
N ILE A 64 6.05 -8.77 7.09
CA ILE A 64 6.87 -7.84 7.87
C ILE A 64 5.97 -6.71 8.39
N ASP A 65 5.65 -6.73 9.68
CA ASP A 65 4.74 -5.79 10.34
C ASP A 65 5.43 -4.67 11.13
N ARG A 66 6.73 -4.81 11.37
CA ARG A 66 7.54 -3.84 12.13
C ARG A 66 8.45 -3.04 11.21
N ASP A 67 8.35 -1.71 11.33
CA ASP A 67 9.14 -0.75 10.52
C ASP A 67 10.65 -0.99 10.60
N ARG A 68 11.18 -1.33 11.78
CA ARG A 68 12.61 -1.60 11.95
C ARG A 68 13.07 -2.81 11.14
N ILE A 69 12.25 -3.87 11.11
CA ILE A 69 12.55 -5.08 10.34
C ILE A 69 12.43 -4.79 8.85
N LEU A 70 11.41 -4.04 8.44
CA LEU A 70 11.25 -3.66 7.05
C LEU A 70 12.42 -2.79 6.56
N GLN A 71 12.86 -1.81 7.35
CA GLN A 71 14.04 -1.00 7.04
C GLN A 71 15.30 -1.86 6.89
N ALA A 72 15.53 -2.78 7.83
CA ALA A 72 16.63 -3.73 7.78
C ALA A 72 16.59 -4.63 6.52
N PHE A 73 15.41 -5.18 6.19
CA PHE A 73 15.20 -5.96 4.98
C PHE A 73 15.56 -5.16 3.72
N LEU A 74 15.17 -3.88 3.66
CA LEU A 74 15.45 -3.03 2.50
C LEU A 74 16.92 -2.63 2.34
N LEU A 75 17.75 -2.77 3.38
CA LEU A 75 19.20 -2.66 3.22
C LEU A 75 19.77 -3.83 2.39
N LEU A 76 19.14 -5.00 2.46
CA LEU A 76 19.54 -6.24 1.80
C LEU A 76 18.83 -6.47 0.46
N HIS A 77 17.59 -6.00 0.34
CA HIS A 77 16.73 -6.30 -0.78
C HIS A 77 17.29 -5.75 -2.10
N ASN A 78 17.18 -6.52 -3.18
CA ASN A 78 17.78 -6.25 -4.50
C ASN A 78 19.30 -6.12 -4.51
N ARG A 79 19.99 -6.59 -3.46
CA ARG A 79 21.43 -6.82 -3.50
C ARG A 79 21.72 -8.29 -3.72
N GLU A 80 22.89 -8.55 -4.28
CA GLU A 80 23.48 -9.88 -4.29
C GLU A 80 23.91 -10.28 -2.86
N THR A 81 24.80 -11.26 -2.77
CA THR A 81 25.40 -11.66 -1.50
C THR A 81 26.28 -10.53 -0.94
N ILE A 82 26.10 -10.21 0.34
CA ILE A 82 26.90 -9.21 1.05
C ILE A 82 27.43 -9.77 2.37
N SER A 83 28.48 -9.16 2.93
CA SER A 83 28.97 -9.54 4.25
C SER A 83 28.06 -9.02 5.38
N LYS A 84 28.01 -9.74 6.49
CA LYS A 84 27.29 -9.34 7.70
C LYS A 84 27.86 -8.03 8.27
N ASP A 85 29.18 -7.83 8.23
CA ASP A 85 29.80 -6.58 8.67
C ASP A 85 29.35 -5.38 7.84
N TYR A 86 29.36 -5.51 6.51
CA TYR A 86 28.85 -4.45 5.63
C TYR A 86 27.37 -4.13 5.93
N TYR A 87 26.54 -5.15 6.15
CA TYR A 87 25.15 -4.96 6.60
C TYR A 87 25.06 -4.17 7.92
N TYR A 88 25.87 -4.50 8.91
CA TYR A 88 25.89 -3.80 10.20
C TYR A 88 26.37 -2.36 10.12
N GLU A 89 27.12 -1.98 9.09
CA GLU A 89 27.57 -0.61 8.84
C GLU A 89 26.57 0.24 8.03
N MET A 90 25.61 -0.37 7.31
CA MET A 90 24.70 0.35 6.42
C MET A 90 23.51 1.08 7.09
N GLY A 91 23.24 2.32 6.71
CA GLY A 91 21.99 3.01 7.10
C GLY A 91 21.93 3.40 8.59
N ALA A 92 20.77 3.88 9.02
CA ALA A 92 20.63 4.58 10.31
C ALA A 92 20.30 3.69 11.52
N LEU A 93 19.96 2.41 11.32
CA LEU A 93 19.67 1.50 12.42
C LEU A 93 20.95 1.12 13.16
N ASP A 94 20.86 1.03 14.49
CA ASP A 94 21.96 0.55 15.32
C ASP A 94 22.22 -0.96 15.12
N ARG A 95 23.39 -1.43 15.56
CA ARG A 95 23.83 -2.82 15.38
C ARG A 95 22.90 -3.82 16.07
N GLN A 96 22.37 -3.50 17.25
CA GLN A 96 21.48 -4.40 17.98
C GLN A 96 20.15 -4.57 17.22
N SER A 97 19.54 -3.46 16.81
CA SER A 97 18.31 -3.47 15.99
C SER A 97 18.49 -4.27 14.70
N LYS A 98 19.62 -4.11 14.01
CA LYS A 98 19.94 -4.89 12.80
C LYS A 98 20.13 -6.37 13.07
N THR A 99 20.74 -6.72 14.20
CA THR A 99 20.96 -8.12 14.61
C THR A 99 19.62 -8.80 14.88
N GLU A 100 18.75 -8.17 15.66
CA GLU A 100 17.39 -8.66 15.93
C GLU A 100 16.58 -8.81 14.65
N ALA A 101 16.64 -7.82 13.76
CA ALA A 101 15.95 -7.85 12.47
C ALA A 101 16.50 -8.96 11.57
N LEU A 102 17.82 -9.12 11.46
CA LEU A 102 18.45 -10.16 10.64
C LEU A 102 18.06 -11.56 11.15
N ASN A 103 18.13 -11.80 12.45
CA ASN A 103 17.70 -13.07 13.05
C ASN A 103 16.23 -13.38 12.73
N TRP A 104 15.36 -12.37 12.81
CA TRP A 104 13.96 -12.53 12.45
C TRP A 104 13.78 -12.81 10.95
N LEU A 105 14.47 -12.08 10.08
CA LEU A 105 14.39 -12.24 8.63
C LEU A 105 14.89 -13.62 8.18
N THR A 106 16.00 -14.10 8.74
CA THR A 106 16.54 -15.44 8.48
C THR A 106 15.56 -16.51 8.97
N LYS A 107 15.03 -16.37 10.19
CA LYS A 107 14.06 -17.32 10.77
C LYS A 107 12.80 -17.49 9.92
N HIS A 108 12.33 -16.42 9.28
CA HIS A 108 11.11 -16.43 8.47
C HIS A 108 11.39 -16.52 6.96
N GLY A 109 12.61 -16.90 6.57
CA GLY A 109 12.96 -17.21 5.19
C GLY A 109 13.09 -16.02 4.24
N PHE A 110 13.14 -14.78 4.74
CA PHE A 110 13.38 -13.59 3.92
C PHE A 110 14.86 -13.43 3.51
N VAL A 111 15.76 -13.98 4.33
CA VAL A 111 17.21 -13.89 4.17
C VAL A 111 17.80 -15.28 4.32
N ASN A 112 18.75 -15.61 3.46
CA ASN A 112 19.53 -16.83 3.52
C ASN A 112 20.94 -16.51 4.00
N GLU A 113 21.43 -17.28 4.97
CA GLU A 113 22.86 -17.33 5.30
C GLU A 113 23.56 -18.23 4.28
N ILE A 114 24.60 -17.70 3.64
CA ILE A 114 25.40 -18.44 2.67
C ILE A 114 26.55 -19.16 3.37
N ASP A 115 27.17 -18.45 4.31
CA ASP A 115 28.18 -18.95 5.24
C ASP A 115 28.12 -18.10 6.53
N GLU A 116 29.08 -18.32 7.45
CA GLU A 116 29.13 -17.63 8.73
C GLU A 116 29.19 -16.09 8.60
N SER A 117 29.74 -15.59 7.49
CA SER A 117 30.04 -14.18 7.23
C SER A 117 29.17 -13.53 6.15
N HIS A 118 28.52 -14.30 5.29
CA HIS A 118 27.75 -13.78 4.14
C HIS A 118 26.26 -14.11 4.19
N ILE A 119 25.46 -13.13 3.78
CA ILE A 119 24.01 -13.19 3.71
C ILE A 119 23.49 -12.68 2.37
N ARG A 120 22.31 -13.14 1.97
CA ARG A 120 21.58 -12.58 0.82
C ARG A 120 20.08 -12.62 1.06
N THR A 121 19.35 -11.73 0.39
CA THR A 121 17.89 -11.86 0.31
C THR A 121 17.51 -13.17 -0.38
N THR A 122 16.41 -13.81 0.03
CA THR A 122 15.92 -15.03 -0.61
C THR A 122 15.72 -14.81 -2.11
N PRO A 123 16.35 -15.64 -2.97
CA PRO A 123 16.25 -15.48 -4.41
C PRO A 123 14.81 -15.44 -4.91
N HIS A 124 14.56 -14.62 -5.93
CA HIS A 124 13.24 -14.43 -6.55
C HIS A 124 12.15 -13.83 -5.65
N LEU A 125 12.46 -13.51 -4.38
CA LEU A 125 11.56 -12.73 -3.53
C LEU A 125 11.38 -11.32 -4.11
N ARG A 126 10.13 -10.97 -4.39
CA ARG A 126 9.72 -9.71 -5.00
C ARG A 126 8.38 -9.28 -4.42
N ARG A 127 8.03 -8.01 -4.60
CA ARG A 127 6.67 -7.54 -4.32
C ARG A 127 5.66 -8.29 -5.20
N HIS A 128 4.53 -8.65 -4.59
CA HIS A 128 3.36 -9.22 -5.26
C HIS A 128 2.26 -8.18 -5.51
N VAL A 129 2.31 -7.02 -4.87
CA VAL A 129 1.55 -5.84 -5.29
C VAL A 129 2.20 -5.22 -6.54
N THR A 130 1.49 -5.27 -7.66
CA THR A 130 1.98 -4.80 -8.97
C THR A 130 1.55 -3.38 -9.31
N THR A 131 0.40 -2.96 -8.80
CA THR A 131 -0.17 -1.63 -9.06
C THR A 131 -1.04 -1.22 -7.88
N ALA A 132 -1.00 0.05 -7.52
CA ALA A 132 -1.85 0.61 -6.47
C ALA A 132 -2.42 1.98 -6.86
N TYR A 133 -3.66 2.20 -6.43
CA TYR A 133 -4.37 3.47 -6.46
C TYR A 133 -4.50 3.96 -5.02
N SER A 134 -4.16 5.21 -4.74
CA SER A 134 -4.49 5.86 -3.47
C SER A 134 -5.55 6.93 -3.69
N ILE A 135 -6.57 6.91 -2.84
CA ILE A 135 -7.76 7.72 -2.99
C ILE A 135 -7.98 8.56 -1.72
N GLU A 136 -8.31 9.82 -1.92
CA GLU A 136 -8.61 10.79 -0.86
C GLU A 136 -10.01 11.34 -1.09
N LEU A 137 -10.86 11.25 -0.06
CA LEU A 137 -12.23 11.75 -0.08
C LEU A 137 -12.28 13.13 0.60
N LYS A 138 -13.00 14.08 0.00
CA LYS A 138 -13.30 15.36 0.66
C LYS A 138 -14.67 15.87 0.24
N LEU A 139 -15.45 16.34 1.22
CA LEU A 139 -16.69 17.07 0.92
C LEU A 139 -16.40 18.33 0.11
N SER A 140 -15.64 19.30 0.68
CA SER A 140 -15.42 20.61 0.02
C SER A 140 -13.97 21.09 0.00
N LYS A 141 -13.08 20.49 0.81
CA LYS A 141 -11.70 20.97 1.01
C LYS A 141 -10.72 20.43 -0.04
N TRP A 142 -10.97 20.68 -1.33
CA TRP A 142 -10.19 20.12 -2.45
C TRP A 142 -8.68 20.38 -2.35
N LYS A 143 -8.24 21.56 -1.88
CA LYS A 143 -6.81 21.87 -1.69
C LYS A 143 -6.14 20.96 -0.66
N LYS A 144 -6.89 20.51 0.33
CA LYS A 144 -6.41 19.52 1.32
C LYS A 144 -6.33 18.15 0.66
N ALA A 145 -7.38 17.74 -0.06
CA ALA A 145 -7.41 16.48 -0.82
C ALA A 145 -6.20 16.36 -1.77
N LEU A 146 -5.97 17.38 -2.60
CA LEU A 146 -4.87 17.41 -3.57
C LEU A 146 -3.51 17.23 -2.90
N ARG A 147 -3.28 17.92 -1.76
CA ARG A 147 -2.03 17.76 -0.99
C ARG A 147 -1.88 16.38 -0.37
N GLN A 148 -2.97 15.75 0.08
CA GLN A 148 -2.94 14.40 0.62
C GLN A 148 -2.68 13.39 -0.50
N ALA A 149 -3.39 13.51 -1.62
CA ALA A 149 -3.22 12.68 -2.80
C ALA A 149 -1.77 12.76 -3.32
N PHE A 150 -1.18 13.96 -3.37
CA PHE A 150 0.23 14.13 -3.72
C PHE A 150 1.19 13.31 -2.85
N ARG A 151 0.92 13.16 -1.54
CA ARG A 151 1.75 12.33 -0.65
C ARG A 151 1.60 10.83 -0.95
N GLY A 152 0.46 10.42 -1.50
CA GLY A 152 0.21 9.07 -2.00
C GLY A 152 1.23 8.59 -3.03
N LYS A 153 1.84 9.51 -3.80
CA LYS A 153 2.96 9.22 -4.73
C LYS A 153 4.15 8.52 -4.07
N GLY A 154 4.25 8.52 -2.75
CA GLY A 154 5.25 7.71 -2.06
C GLY A 154 5.10 6.21 -2.33
N PHE A 155 3.89 5.70 -2.54
CA PHE A 155 3.64 4.25 -2.56
C PHE A 155 2.71 3.74 -3.66
N SER A 156 1.84 4.58 -4.21
CA SER A 156 0.86 4.20 -5.24
C SER A 156 1.26 4.72 -6.62
N GLU A 157 0.98 3.93 -7.66
CA GLU A 157 1.22 4.31 -9.06
C GLU A 157 0.17 5.31 -9.57
N TYR A 158 -1.00 5.41 -8.93
CA TYR A 158 -2.08 6.32 -9.29
C TYR A 158 -2.67 7.00 -8.04
N GLN A 159 -3.07 8.26 -8.20
CA GLN A 159 -3.69 9.05 -7.13
C GLN A 159 -4.99 9.66 -7.64
N CYS A 160 -6.06 9.56 -6.86
CA CYS A 160 -7.34 10.17 -7.20
C CYS A 160 -7.90 10.93 -6.00
N VAL A 161 -8.47 12.09 -6.26
CA VAL A 161 -9.32 12.80 -5.31
C VAL A 161 -10.77 12.56 -5.71
N VAL A 162 -11.58 12.16 -4.75
CA VAL A 162 -13.03 12.08 -4.92
C VAL A 162 -13.66 13.18 -4.08
N MET A 163 -14.45 14.02 -4.74
CA MET A 163 -15.19 15.12 -4.14
C MET A 163 -16.66 14.77 -4.05
N ASP A 164 -17.35 15.33 -3.06
CA ASP A 164 -18.81 15.42 -3.12
C ASP A 164 -19.18 16.24 -4.37
N ALA A 165 -20.10 15.70 -5.18
CA ALA A 165 -20.59 16.35 -6.38
C ALA A 165 -21.17 17.75 -6.11
N GLU A 166 -21.76 18.01 -4.93
CA GLU A 166 -22.27 19.34 -4.57
C GLU A 166 -21.16 20.41 -4.49
N TYR A 167 -19.92 20.01 -4.21
CA TYR A 167 -18.81 20.93 -3.92
C TYR A 167 -17.62 20.80 -4.89
N VAL A 168 -17.78 20.06 -5.98
CA VAL A 168 -16.69 19.78 -6.93
C VAL A 168 -16.27 21.00 -7.77
N ASP A 169 -17.15 21.96 -8.01
CA ASP A 169 -16.94 23.10 -8.92
C ASP A 169 -15.61 23.83 -8.68
N ARG A 170 -15.26 24.10 -7.42
CA ARG A 170 -14.00 24.78 -7.08
C ARG A 170 -12.77 23.96 -7.44
N ALA A 171 -12.87 22.64 -7.42
CA ALA A 171 -11.80 21.75 -7.87
C ALA A 171 -11.70 21.78 -9.41
N LEU A 172 -12.83 21.80 -10.12
CA LEU A 172 -12.89 21.90 -11.58
C LEU A 172 -12.33 23.22 -12.11
N GLU A 173 -12.68 24.34 -11.48
CA GLU A 173 -12.09 25.66 -11.76
C GLU A 173 -10.55 25.66 -11.60
N ASN A 174 -10.01 24.72 -10.83
CA ASN A 174 -8.58 24.56 -10.56
C ASN A 174 -8.01 23.25 -11.13
N ARG A 175 -8.69 22.64 -12.13
CA ARG A 175 -8.33 21.35 -12.73
C ARG A 175 -6.87 21.27 -13.19
N GLN A 176 -6.32 22.37 -13.72
CA GLN A 176 -4.92 22.43 -14.14
C GLN A 176 -3.94 21.99 -13.02
N ARG A 177 -4.24 22.30 -11.76
CA ARG A 177 -3.39 21.88 -10.63
C ARG A 177 -3.39 20.37 -10.42
N PHE A 178 -4.47 19.68 -10.76
CA PHE A 178 -4.55 18.23 -10.68
C PHE A 178 -3.74 17.61 -11.82
N GLU A 179 -3.89 18.13 -13.05
CA GLU A 179 -3.15 17.73 -14.25
C GLU A 179 -1.63 17.90 -14.08
N GLU A 180 -1.17 19.06 -13.60
CA GLU A 180 0.25 19.33 -13.33
C GLU A 180 0.89 18.30 -12.38
N HIS A 181 0.08 17.66 -11.54
CA HIS A 181 0.53 16.62 -10.61
C HIS A 181 0.11 15.22 -11.05
N GLY A 182 -0.55 15.02 -12.20
CA GLY A 182 -1.05 13.72 -12.64
C GLY A 182 -2.04 13.06 -11.67
N ILE A 183 -2.76 13.87 -10.86
CA ILE A 183 -3.73 13.39 -9.87
C ILE A 183 -5.12 13.41 -10.50
N GLY A 184 -5.84 12.30 -10.46
CA GLY A 184 -7.21 12.22 -10.96
C GLY A 184 -8.21 13.00 -10.09
N LEU A 185 -9.33 13.40 -10.68
CA LEU A 185 -10.44 14.06 -10.01
C LEU A 185 -11.76 13.39 -10.39
N MET A 186 -12.51 12.96 -9.39
CA MET A 186 -13.82 12.34 -9.52
C MET A 186 -14.82 13.08 -8.62
N SER A 187 -16.10 13.11 -9.01
CA SER A 187 -17.20 13.47 -8.12
C SER A 187 -18.08 12.26 -7.82
N LEU A 188 -18.73 12.28 -6.66
CA LEU A 188 -19.65 11.25 -6.19
C LEU A 188 -20.90 11.89 -5.59
N THR A 189 -22.07 11.34 -5.88
CA THR A 189 -23.36 11.72 -5.26
C THR A 189 -23.75 10.73 -4.15
N GLU A 190 -24.70 11.12 -3.30
CA GLU A 190 -25.23 10.25 -2.23
C GLU A 190 -25.86 8.95 -2.77
N ASP A 191 -26.39 8.99 -4.00
CA ASP A 191 -26.99 7.83 -4.67
C ASP A 191 -25.95 6.89 -5.31
N GLY A 192 -24.65 7.20 -5.18
CA GLY A 192 -23.55 6.41 -5.74
C GLY A 192 -23.23 6.70 -7.21
N GLU A 193 -23.89 7.69 -7.82
CA GLU A 193 -23.53 8.15 -9.16
C GLU A 193 -22.18 8.87 -9.11
N TYR A 194 -21.32 8.61 -10.08
CA TYR A 194 -19.99 9.19 -10.14
C TYR A 194 -19.64 9.74 -11.52
N GLU A 195 -18.76 10.73 -11.55
CA GLU A 195 -18.20 11.28 -12.79
C GLU A 195 -16.68 11.43 -12.68
N ILE A 196 -15.96 10.92 -13.67
CA ILE A 196 -14.50 11.08 -13.78
C ILE A 196 -14.22 12.33 -14.61
N HIS A 197 -13.89 13.43 -13.92
CA HIS A 197 -13.55 14.72 -14.54
C HIS A 197 -12.14 14.72 -15.13
N LEU A 198 -11.22 14.03 -14.46
CA LEU A 198 -9.84 13.87 -14.88
C LEU A 198 -9.33 12.47 -14.48
N PRO A 199 -8.88 11.63 -15.43
CA PRO A 199 -8.27 10.34 -15.09
C PRO A 199 -6.89 10.55 -14.43
N PRO A 200 -6.49 9.69 -13.48
CA PRO A 200 -5.17 9.77 -12.87
C PRO A 200 -4.09 9.32 -13.83
N GLU A 201 -2.91 9.94 -13.75
CA GLU A 201 -1.74 9.53 -14.52
C GLU A 201 -0.87 8.56 -13.73
N ARG A 202 -0.26 7.61 -14.45
CA ARG A 202 0.66 6.66 -13.84
C ARG A 202 1.95 7.36 -13.46
N ASN A 203 2.39 7.17 -12.22
CA ASN A 203 3.71 7.60 -11.75
C ASN A 203 4.53 6.45 -11.17
N ASN A 204 5.82 6.71 -10.98
CA ASN A 204 6.73 5.79 -10.31
C ASN A 204 6.82 6.15 -8.83
N PRO A 205 6.33 5.30 -7.91
CA PRO A 205 6.33 5.65 -6.50
C PRO A 205 7.75 5.63 -5.93
N TYR A 206 8.12 6.69 -5.21
CA TYR A 206 9.50 6.95 -4.83
C TYR A 206 9.92 6.33 -3.49
N SER A 207 8.97 5.94 -2.63
CA SER A 207 9.28 5.38 -1.31
C SER A 207 9.22 3.86 -1.32
N LEU A 208 10.39 3.23 -1.44
CA LEU A 208 10.50 1.76 -1.41
C LEU A 208 9.92 1.17 -0.12
N ILE A 209 10.10 1.85 1.02
CA ILE A 209 9.55 1.40 2.31
C ILE A 209 8.03 1.41 2.31
N ASN A 210 7.37 2.46 1.82
CA ASN A 210 5.91 2.49 1.81
C ASN A 210 5.32 1.51 0.78
N ARG A 211 6.02 1.30 -0.35
CA ARG A 211 5.65 0.27 -1.35
C ARG A 211 5.68 -1.14 -0.77
N TRP A 212 6.70 -1.46 0.03
CA TRP A 212 6.77 -2.74 0.72
C TRP A 212 5.79 -2.81 1.89
N ARG A 213 5.55 -1.71 2.62
CA ARG A 213 4.51 -1.68 3.66
C ARG A 213 3.13 -2.04 3.10
N LEU A 214 2.76 -1.48 1.95
CA LEU A 214 1.53 -1.86 1.25
C LEU A 214 1.56 -3.35 0.84
N ASN A 215 2.69 -3.83 0.32
CA ASN A 215 2.89 -5.23 -0.05
C ASN A 215 2.64 -6.17 1.13
N GLU A 216 3.25 -5.91 2.28
CA GLU A 216 3.11 -6.72 3.48
C GLU A 216 1.70 -6.64 4.08
N ARG A 217 1.05 -5.47 3.99
CA ARG A 217 -0.33 -5.31 4.47
C ARG A 217 -1.30 -6.29 3.79
N THR A 218 -1.09 -6.56 2.50
CA THR A 218 -1.97 -7.48 1.76
C THR A 218 -1.93 -8.94 2.24
N ILE A 219 -0.87 -9.35 2.96
CA ILE A 219 -0.74 -10.69 3.57
C ILE A 219 -1.31 -10.68 5.00
N MET A 220 -1.09 -9.61 5.77
CA MET A 220 -1.63 -9.49 7.12
C MET A 220 -3.15 -9.67 7.15
N ASP A 221 -3.84 -9.10 6.16
CA ASP A 221 -5.30 -9.20 6.09
C ASP A 221 -5.76 -10.60 5.65
N GLU A 222 -4.98 -11.35 4.84
CA GLU A 222 -5.24 -12.78 4.57
C GLU A 222 -5.10 -13.63 5.82
N LEU A 223 -4.03 -13.42 6.60
CA LEU A 223 -3.79 -14.17 7.84
C LEU A 223 -4.89 -13.90 8.89
N LYS A 224 -5.40 -12.67 8.95
CA LYS A 224 -6.55 -12.32 9.81
C LYS A 224 -7.84 -13.02 9.36
N LEU A 225 -8.11 -13.06 8.06
CA LEU A 225 -9.28 -13.76 7.52
C LEU A 225 -9.21 -15.27 7.82
N GLN A 226 -8.04 -15.89 7.64
CA GLN A 226 -7.84 -17.30 7.95
C GLN A 226 -8.04 -17.59 9.44
N SER A 227 -7.44 -16.80 10.33
CA SER A 227 -7.60 -16.97 11.78
C SER A 227 -9.03 -16.72 12.27
N SER A 228 -9.78 -15.80 11.67
CA SER A 228 -11.21 -15.58 11.97
C SER A 228 -12.09 -16.75 11.53
N THR A 229 -11.74 -17.44 10.45
CA THR A 229 -12.52 -18.58 9.92
C THR A 229 -12.36 -19.83 10.81
N TYR A 230 -11.19 -20.02 11.43
CA TYR A 230 -10.95 -21.14 12.34
C TYR A 230 -11.65 -21.00 13.71
N VAL A 231 -11.93 -19.78 14.17
CA VAL A 231 -12.66 -19.55 15.43
C VAL A 231 -14.17 -19.82 15.27
N GLY A 232 -14.73 -19.64 14.07
CA GLY A 232 -16.13 -19.93 13.78
C GLY A 232 -16.46 -21.42 13.63
N ALA A 233 -15.50 -22.26 13.24
CA ALA A 233 -15.71 -23.70 13.02
C ALA A 233 -15.53 -24.57 14.29
N ALA A 234 -15.08 -23.98 15.40
CA ALA A 234 -14.90 -24.66 16.68
C ALA A 234 -16.01 -24.35 17.70
N GLY A 235 -17.09 -23.68 17.25
CA GLY A 235 -18.16 -23.15 18.09
C GLY A 235 -19.57 -23.64 17.76
N ASP A 236 -19.71 -24.71 16.96
CA ASP A 236 -20.98 -25.39 16.67
C ASP A 236 -20.99 -26.83 17.20
#